data_AF-A0A524HCU5-F1
#
_entry.id   AF-A0A524HCU5-F1
#
_cell.length_a   1.000
_cell.length_b   1.000
_cell.length_c   1.000
_cell.angle_alpha   90.00
_cell.angle_beta   90.00
_cell.angle_gamma   90.00
#
_symmetry.space_group_name_H-M   'P 1'
#
loop_
_entity.id
_entity.type
_entity.pdbx_description
1 polymer ?
#
loop_
_entity_poly.entity_id
_entity_poly.type
_entity_poly.pdbx_seq_one_letter_code
_entity_poly.pdbx_strand_id
1 'polypeptide(L)'
;VTVSLDAITNNGNYNNLMDIKVDVIDLGVGQMAFDVYNNNSFASSLAEIYFDGDGTLLGLSSVVNGPGTMFSGGKATPKNLPAGNTINPSFETTAGFFASAKSPAPKNGINPGESIRLIFDLKTGKTCADVITDLGTGDLRIGIHVIALPDGSSEAVITPEPTTIALLGLGAITLLKRRRIA
;
A
#
# COMPACT_ATOMS: atom_id res chain seq x y z
N VAL A 1 -3.60 6.52 -9.92
CA VAL A 1 -2.18 6.11 -10.15
C VAL A 1 -2.00 4.76 -9.49
N THR A 2 -1.33 3.80 -10.13
CA THR A 2 -1.06 2.48 -9.54
C THR A 2 0.35 2.44 -8.99
N VAL A 3 0.51 1.97 -7.75
CA VAL A 3 1.79 1.79 -7.07
C VAL A 3 1.98 0.31 -6.76
N SER A 4 3.12 -0.24 -7.13
CA SER A 4 3.56 -1.59 -6.73
C SER A 4 4.34 -1.52 -5.42
N LEU A 5 4.33 -2.59 -4.63
CA LEU A 5 5.08 -2.68 -3.37
C LEU A 5 6.17 -3.76 -3.46
N ASP A 6 7.30 -3.49 -2.81
CA ASP A 6 8.48 -4.35 -2.76
C ASP A 6 8.70 -4.93 -1.36
N ALA A 7 9.17 -6.18 -1.28
CA ALA A 7 9.49 -6.82 0.00
C ALA A 7 10.71 -6.18 0.67
N ILE A 8 10.60 -5.93 1.98
CA ILE A 8 11.71 -5.49 2.85
C ILE A 8 12.28 -6.60 3.71
N THR A 9 11.60 -7.75 3.74
CA THR A 9 12.04 -8.97 4.41
C THR A 9 12.40 -10.06 3.41
N ASN A 10 13.10 -11.07 3.91
CA ASN A 10 13.49 -12.26 3.15
C ASN A 10 13.35 -13.48 4.08
N ASN A 11 12.13 -13.71 4.55
CA ASN A 11 11.82 -14.78 5.49
C ASN A 11 11.54 -16.12 4.79
N GLY A 12 11.26 -16.09 3.48
CA GLY A 12 10.97 -17.27 2.67
C GLY A 12 11.32 -17.10 1.18
N ASN A 13 10.82 -18.02 0.36
CA ASN A 13 11.14 -18.12 -1.07
C ASN A 13 10.28 -17.22 -1.97
N TYR A 14 9.35 -16.46 -1.39
CA TYR A 14 8.33 -15.70 -2.12
C TYR A 14 8.55 -14.18 -2.10
N ASN A 15 9.57 -13.70 -1.40
CA ASN A 15 9.83 -12.26 -1.21
C ASN A 15 10.04 -11.51 -2.55
N ASN A 16 10.66 -12.14 -3.54
CA ASN A 16 10.92 -11.57 -4.86
C ASN A 16 9.82 -11.86 -5.90
N LEU A 17 8.72 -12.52 -5.50
CA LEU A 17 7.59 -12.86 -6.38
C LEU A 17 6.33 -12.04 -6.06
N MET A 18 6.40 -11.12 -5.10
CA MET A 18 5.26 -10.32 -4.67
C MET A 18 4.71 -9.45 -5.81
N ASP A 19 3.42 -9.58 -6.08
CA ASP A 19 2.63 -8.71 -6.96
C ASP A 19 1.46 -8.14 -6.16
N ILE A 20 1.75 -7.06 -5.44
CA ILE A 20 0.77 -6.31 -4.64
C ILE A 20 0.69 -4.91 -5.23
N LYS A 21 -0.53 -4.46 -5.50
CA LYS A 21 -0.79 -3.16 -6.13
C LYS A 21 -1.73 -2.32 -5.30
N VAL A 22 -1.51 -1.02 -5.33
CA VAL A 22 -2.40 -0.04 -4.74
C VAL A 22 -2.76 1.02 -5.78
N ASP A 23 -4.05 1.15 -6.06
CA ASP A 23 -4.56 2.25 -6.88
C ASP A 23 -4.95 3.43 -6.00
N VAL A 24 -4.37 4.58 -6.32
CA VAL A 24 -4.70 5.89 -5.73
C VAL A 24 -5.75 6.57 -6.60
N ILE A 25 -6.94 6.77 -6.04
CA ILE A 25 -8.14 7.24 -6.72
C ILE A 25 -8.62 8.52 -6.06
N ASP A 26 -8.81 9.58 -6.85
CA ASP A 26 -9.47 10.80 -6.40
C ASP A 26 -10.98 10.58 -6.32
N LEU A 27 -11.57 10.80 -5.15
CA LEU A 27 -13.02 10.72 -4.93
C LEU A 27 -13.71 12.10 -4.96
N GLY A 28 -12.92 13.18 -5.08
CA GLY A 28 -13.40 14.55 -4.94
C GLY A 28 -13.70 14.94 -3.49
N VAL A 29 -14.13 16.19 -3.30
CA VAL A 29 -14.63 16.74 -2.01
C VAL A 29 -13.68 16.50 -0.82
N GLY A 30 -12.36 16.56 -1.06
CA GLY A 30 -11.36 16.37 0.01
C GLY A 30 -11.22 14.92 0.48
N GLN A 31 -11.60 13.95 -0.33
CA GLN A 31 -11.40 12.53 -0.07
C GLN A 31 -10.66 11.84 -1.21
N MET A 32 -10.02 10.72 -0.87
CA MET A 32 -9.39 9.82 -1.83
C MET A 32 -9.53 8.36 -1.39
N ALA A 33 -9.27 7.43 -2.30
CA ALA A 33 -9.28 6.00 -2.03
C ALA A 33 -7.97 5.31 -2.42
N PHE A 34 -7.52 4.39 -1.56
CA PHE A 34 -6.51 3.39 -1.87
C PHE A 34 -7.22 2.05 -2.10
N ASP A 35 -7.24 1.57 -3.33
CA ASP A 35 -7.70 0.22 -3.64
C ASP A 35 -6.51 -0.72 -3.60
N VAL A 36 -6.52 -1.67 -2.67
CA VAL A 36 -5.41 -2.59 -2.41
C VAL A 36 -5.75 -3.94 -3.01
N TYR A 37 -4.88 -4.44 -3.89
CA TYR A 37 -5.05 -5.68 -4.63
C TYR A 37 -3.95 -6.68 -4.29
N ASN A 38 -4.35 -7.94 -4.04
CA ASN A 38 -3.42 -9.05 -4.01
C ASN A 38 -3.42 -9.76 -5.37
N ASN A 39 -2.41 -9.51 -6.19
CA ASN A 39 -2.26 -10.13 -7.52
C ASN A 39 -1.25 -11.29 -7.52
N ASN A 40 -0.79 -11.73 -6.35
CA ASN A 40 0.13 -12.85 -6.25
C ASN A 40 -0.43 -14.08 -6.97
N SER A 41 0.41 -14.77 -7.75
CA SER A 41 0.03 -16.03 -8.42
C SER A 41 0.09 -17.26 -7.50
N PHE A 42 0.28 -17.05 -6.20
CA PHE A 42 0.49 -18.07 -5.18
C PHE A 42 -0.34 -17.75 -3.93
N ALA A 43 -0.61 -18.77 -3.12
CA ALA A 43 -1.35 -18.60 -1.87
C ALA A 43 -0.65 -17.59 -0.96
N SER A 44 -1.40 -16.57 -0.54
CA SER A 44 -0.95 -15.49 0.34
C SER A 44 -2.19 -14.81 0.91
N SER A 45 -2.03 -14.04 1.98
CA SER A 45 -3.10 -13.19 2.49
C SER A 45 -2.50 -11.88 2.99
N LEU A 46 -3.00 -10.75 2.49
CA LEU A 46 -2.64 -9.44 3.04
C LEU A 46 -3.44 -9.28 4.34
N ALA A 47 -2.79 -9.25 5.48
CA ALA A 47 -3.45 -9.28 6.79
C ALA A 47 -3.57 -7.89 7.41
N GLU A 48 -2.55 -7.06 7.25
CA GLU A 48 -2.53 -5.69 7.77
C GLU A 48 -1.97 -4.72 6.73
N ILE A 49 -2.59 -3.55 6.66
CA ILE A 49 -2.18 -2.43 5.81
C ILE A 49 -1.93 -1.24 6.72
N TYR A 50 -0.77 -0.61 6.55
CA TYR A 50 -0.25 0.47 7.36
C TYR A 50 0.14 1.64 6.46
N PHE A 51 0.01 2.86 6.99
CA PHE A 51 0.55 4.05 6.35
C PHE A 51 1.50 4.74 7.31
N ASP A 52 2.66 5.12 6.80
CA ASP A 52 3.66 5.90 7.50
C ASP A 52 3.74 7.29 6.86
N GLY A 53 3.79 8.30 7.72
CA GLY A 53 3.60 9.71 7.37
C GLY A 53 2.12 10.10 7.32
N ASP A 54 1.85 11.33 7.77
CA ASP A 54 0.51 11.91 7.75
C ASP A 54 0.36 13.02 6.69
N GLY A 55 1.42 13.28 5.90
CA GLY A 55 1.62 14.43 5.01
C GLY A 55 0.33 15.15 4.61
N THR A 56 -0.35 14.61 3.61
CA THR A 56 -1.60 15.14 3.03
C THR A 56 -2.87 14.52 3.63
N LEU A 57 -2.78 13.34 4.25
CA LEU A 57 -3.91 12.58 4.79
C LEU A 57 -4.34 13.11 6.17
N LEU A 58 -5.64 13.23 6.40
CA LEU A 58 -6.21 13.62 7.70
C LEU A 58 -6.57 12.40 8.57
N GLY A 59 -7.17 11.38 7.96
CA GLY A 59 -7.68 10.23 8.70
C GLY A 59 -8.30 9.17 7.81
N LEU A 60 -8.22 7.91 8.25
CA LEU A 60 -8.96 6.81 7.63
C LEU A 60 -10.45 6.99 7.94
N SER A 61 -11.21 7.37 6.91
CA SER A 61 -12.64 7.66 6.99
C SER A 61 -13.47 6.38 6.94
N SER A 62 -13.14 5.46 6.03
CA SER A 62 -13.85 4.18 5.93
C SER A 62 -13.03 3.06 5.29
N VAL A 63 -13.47 1.83 5.56
CA VAL A 63 -12.95 0.59 4.96
C VAL A 63 -14.11 -0.08 4.22
N VAL A 64 -13.98 -0.24 2.91
CA VAL A 64 -14.96 -0.93 2.07
C VAL A 64 -14.39 -2.29 1.69
N ASN A 65 -15.01 -3.34 2.23
CA ASN A 65 -14.60 -4.72 2.00
C ASN A 65 -15.05 -5.21 0.62
N GLY A 66 -14.15 -5.89 -0.09
CA GLY A 66 -14.51 -6.70 -1.25
C GLY A 66 -15.02 -8.10 -0.84
N PRO A 67 -15.54 -8.89 -1.79
CA PRO A 67 -15.90 -10.28 -1.55
C PRO A 67 -14.76 -11.06 -0.89
N GLY A 68 -15.05 -11.89 0.11
CA GLY A 68 -14.05 -12.71 0.81
C GLY A 68 -13.28 -11.99 1.92
N THR A 69 -13.30 -10.66 1.93
CA THR A 69 -12.51 -9.85 2.88
C THR A 69 -13.33 -9.36 4.07
N MET A 70 -12.66 -9.16 5.22
CA MET A 70 -13.26 -8.52 6.39
C MET A 70 -12.23 -7.73 7.18
N PHE A 71 -12.11 -6.45 6.88
CA PHE A 71 -11.20 -5.48 7.50
C PHE A 71 -11.93 -4.47 8.37
N SER A 72 -11.19 -3.92 9.32
CA SER A 72 -11.59 -2.75 10.09
C SER A 72 -10.37 -1.86 10.39
N GLY A 73 -10.59 -0.55 10.45
CA GLY A 73 -9.63 0.39 11.02
C GLY A 73 -9.66 0.39 12.56
N GLY A 74 -8.72 1.12 13.17
CA GLY A 74 -8.75 1.47 14.61
C GLY A 74 -8.04 0.50 15.56
N LYS A 75 -7.86 -0.78 15.20
CA LYS A 75 -6.87 -1.67 15.87
C LYS A 75 -6.10 -2.53 14.88
N ALA A 76 -4.77 -2.54 14.95
CA ALA A 76 -3.89 -3.50 14.26
C ALA A 76 -3.02 -4.24 15.29
N THR A 77 -2.70 -5.51 15.04
CA THR A 77 -1.77 -6.30 15.86
C THR A 77 -0.93 -7.16 14.92
N PRO A 78 0.35 -6.82 14.71
CA PRO A 78 1.14 -5.78 15.40
C PRO A 78 0.72 -4.34 15.06
N LYS A 79 1.10 -3.37 15.91
CA LYS A 79 0.74 -1.94 15.74
C LYS A 79 1.57 -1.24 14.65
N ASN A 80 2.74 -1.77 14.33
CA ASN A 80 3.62 -1.27 13.28
C ASN A 80 3.98 -2.43 12.34
N LEU A 81 4.43 -2.10 11.13
CA LEU A 81 4.84 -3.07 10.12
C LEU A 81 5.97 -3.96 10.65
N PRO A 82 5.87 -5.30 10.55
CA PRO A 82 6.98 -6.18 10.87
C PRO A 82 8.25 -5.81 10.11
N ALA A 83 9.39 -5.80 10.81
CA ALA A 83 10.69 -5.37 10.27
C ALA A 83 10.76 -3.92 9.75
N GLY A 84 9.72 -3.09 9.96
CA GLY A 84 9.73 -1.67 9.57
C GLY A 84 10.88 -0.86 10.20
N ASN A 85 11.39 -1.30 11.34
CA ASN A 85 12.56 -0.70 12.01
C ASN A 85 13.92 -1.08 11.39
N THR A 86 13.96 -1.91 10.34
CA THR A 86 15.19 -2.37 9.68
C THR A 86 15.56 -1.56 8.43
N ILE A 87 14.61 -0.77 7.91
CA ILE A 87 14.82 0.12 6.77
C ILE A 87 15.19 1.54 7.23
N ASN A 88 15.74 2.36 6.34
CA ASN A 88 16.10 3.74 6.64
C ASN A 88 15.56 4.71 5.58
N PRO A 89 14.66 5.66 5.95
CA PRO A 89 14.13 5.88 7.31
C PRO A 89 13.23 4.71 7.78
N SER A 90 13.19 4.46 9.09
CA SER A 90 12.32 3.42 9.68
C SER A 90 10.87 3.63 9.27
N PHE A 91 10.13 2.55 9.01
CA PHE A 91 8.69 2.60 8.80
C PHE A 91 7.97 2.74 10.15
N GLU A 92 7.23 3.83 10.33
CA GLU A 92 6.48 4.13 11.55
C GLU A 92 5.01 4.37 11.24
N THR A 93 4.14 3.37 11.50
CA THR A 93 2.70 3.52 11.28
C THR A 93 2.13 4.77 11.97
N THR A 94 1.54 5.66 11.18
CA THR A 94 0.81 6.83 11.68
C THR A 94 -0.41 6.38 12.47
N ALA A 95 -0.61 6.99 13.65
CA ALA A 95 -1.69 6.61 14.55
C ALA A 95 -3.06 6.73 13.86
N GLY A 96 -3.78 5.61 13.80
CA GLY A 96 -5.10 5.51 13.15
C GLY A 96 -5.06 5.27 11.64
N PHE A 97 -3.88 5.27 11.01
CA PHE A 97 -3.74 5.05 9.58
C PHE A 97 -3.34 3.61 9.29
N PHE A 98 -4.26 2.70 9.60
CA PHE A 98 -4.08 1.29 9.33
C PHE A 98 -5.43 0.58 9.25
N ALA A 99 -5.46 -0.55 8.55
CA ALA A 99 -6.58 -1.46 8.48
C ALA A 99 -6.09 -2.89 8.64
N SER A 100 -6.80 -3.71 9.42
CA SER A 100 -6.43 -5.10 9.65
C SER A 100 -7.60 -6.05 9.38
N ALA A 101 -7.27 -7.22 8.85
CA ALA A 101 -8.20 -8.33 8.71
C ALA A 101 -8.70 -8.80 10.09
N LYS A 102 -9.98 -9.13 10.18
CA LYS A 102 -10.55 -9.73 11.38
C LYS A 102 -10.10 -11.18 11.52
N SER A 103 -9.95 -11.66 12.75
CA SER A 103 -9.54 -13.04 12.99
C SER A 103 -10.57 -14.05 12.42
N PRO A 104 -10.12 -15.13 11.77
CA PRO A 104 -8.72 -15.45 11.45
C PRO A 104 -8.25 -14.70 10.18
N ALA A 105 -7.10 -14.03 10.28
CA ALA A 105 -6.58 -13.19 9.19
C ALA A 105 -6.40 -13.94 7.86
N PRO A 106 -5.88 -15.19 7.80
CA PRO A 106 -5.77 -15.92 6.52
C PRO A 106 -7.10 -16.18 5.80
N LYS A 107 -8.24 -16.09 6.49
CA LYS A 107 -9.57 -16.29 5.91
C LYS A 107 -10.23 -14.98 5.48
N ASN A 108 -9.91 -13.89 6.18
CA ASN A 108 -10.58 -12.59 6.05
C ASN A 108 -9.66 -11.49 5.49
N GLY A 109 -8.38 -11.81 5.27
CA GLY A 109 -7.41 -10.96 4.60
C GLY A 109 -7.71 -10.84 3.11
N ILE A 110 -6.81 -10.19 2.38
CA ILE A 110 -6.92 -10.06 0.92
C ILE A 110 -6.15 -11.23 0.30
N ASN A 111 -6.84 -12.26 -0.14
CA ASN A 111 -6.24 -13.40 -0.83
C ASN A 111 -6.05 -13.10 -2.33
N PRO A 112 -5.29 -13.91 -3.08
CA PRO A 112 -5.09 -13.71 -4.51
C PRO A 112 -6.39 -13.48 -5.30
N GLY A 113 -6.44 -12.39 -6.06
CA GLY A 113 -7.59 -11.96 -6.84
C GLY A 113 -8.63 -11.14 -6.07
N GLU A 114 -8.42 -10.89 -4.78
CA GLU A 114 -9.30 -10.06 -3.95
C GLU A 114 -8.75 -8.63 -3.80
N SER A 115 -9.61 -7.73 -3.34
CA SER A 115 -9.25 -6.34 -3.07
C SER A 115 -10.13 -5.72 -1.99
N ILE A 116 -9.64 -4.65 -1.37
CA ILE A 116 -10.44 -3.74 -0.55
C ILE A 116 -10.20 -2.29 -0.97
N ARG A 117 -11.06 -1.38 -0.49
CA ARG A 117 -10.88 0.07 -0.63
C ARG A 117 -10.76 0.73 0.73
N LEU A 118 -9.72 1.54 0.91
CA LEU A 118 -9.51 2.40 2.08
C LEU A 118 -9.76 3.84 1.68
N ILE A 119 -10.74 4.49 2.30
CA ILE A 119 -11.09 5.90 2.02
C ILE A 119 -10.48 6.77 3.09
N PHE A 120 -9.71 7.77 2.68
CA PHE A 120 -9.11 8.76 3.56
C PHE A 120 -9.70 10.14 3.31
N ASP A 121 -9.92 10.86 4.41
CA ASP A 121 -10.12 12.31 4.38
C ASP A 121 -8.76 12.99 4.19
N LEU A 122 -8.73 14.06 3.41
CA LEU A 122 -7.55 14.90 3.19
C LEU A 122 -7.56 16.10 4.13
N LYS A 123 -6.37 16.60 4.49
CA LYS A 123 -6.24 17.86 5.22
C LYS A 123 -6.83 19.02 4.39
N THR A 124 -7.34 20.06 5.04
CA THR A 124 -7.96 21.20 4.34
C THR A 124 -7.02 21.82 3.29
N GLY A 125 -7.53 22.01 2.08
CA GLY A 125 -6.77 22.61 0.96
C GLY A 125 -5.84 21.63 0.23
N LYS A 126 -5.85 20.35 0.62
CA LYS A 126 -5.09 19.30 -0.05
C LYS A 126 -5.91 18.54 -1.09
N THR A 127 -5.21 17.90 -2.01
CA THR A 127 -5.76 17.18 -3.17
C THR A 127 -5.17 15.78 -3.28
N CYS A 128 -5.80 14.93 -4.10
CA CYS A 128 -5.24 13.62 -4.44
C CYS A 128 -3.86 13.72 -5.14
N ALA A 129 -3.60 14.81 -5.87
CA ALA A 129 -2.29 15.06 -6.48
C ALA A 129 -1.19 15.29 -5.44
N ASP A 130 -1.52 15.92 -4.31
CA ASP A 130 -0.58 16.07 -3.19
C ASP A 130 -0.24 14.70 -2.58
N VAL A 131 -1.23 13.80 -2.44
CA VAL A 131 -0.98 12.42 -1.96
C VAL A 131 -0.05 11.66 -2.90
N ILE A 132 -0.27 11.77 -4.21
CA ILE A 132 0.62 11.13 -5.21
C ILE A 132 2.04 11.69 -5.10
N THR A 133 2.17 12.98 -4.80
CA THR A 133 3.48 13.61 -4.57
C THR A 133 4.13 13.06 -3.30
N ASP A 134 3.40 12.98 -2.19
CA ASP A 134 3.91 12.45 -0.92
C ASP A 134 4.35 10.98 -1.05
N LEU A 135 3.63 10.17 -1.85
CA LEU A 135 4.07 8.80 -2.19
C LEU A 135 5.36 8.80 -3.01
N GLY A 136 5.50 9.75 -3.94
CA GLY A 136 6.69 9.90 -4.78
C GLY A 136 7.91 10.46 -4.06
N THR A 137 7.73 11.22 -2.96
CA THR A 137 8.81 11.76 -2.12
C THR A 137 9.10 10.89 -0.90
N GLY A 138 8.24 9.93 -0.58
CA GLY A 138 8.36 9.06 0.60
C GLY A 138 7.86 9.72 1.89
N ASP A 139 7.25 10.90 1.80
CA ASP A 139 6.56 11.56 2.91
C ASP A 139 5.28 10.82 3.31
N LEU A 140 4.76 9.99 2.39
CA LEU A 140 3.76 8.97 2.66
C LEU A 140 4.28 7.63 2.13
N ARG A 141 4.24 6.59 2.96
CA ARG A 141 4.59 5.22 2.55
C ARG A 141 3.48 4.26 2.93
N ILE A 142 3.22 3.27 2.09
CA ILE A 142 2.25 2.20 2.37
C ILE A 142 3.03 0.94 2.68
N GLY A 143 2.72 0.30 3.81
CA GLY A 143 3.33 -0.95 4.25
C GLY A 143 2.25 -2.02 4.42
N ILE A 144 2.54 -3.26 4.00
CA ILE A 144 1.59 -4.37 4.09
C ILE A 144 2.30 -5.60 4.68
N HIS A 145 1.64 -6.24 5.65
CA HIS A 145 2.08 -7.53 6.19
C HIS A 145 1.35 -8.67 5.45
N VAL A 146 2.14 -9.46 4.72
CA VAL A 146 1.71 -10.59 3.92
C VAL A 146 1.96 -11.87 4.71
N ILE A 147 0.93 -12.68 4.90
CA ILE A 147 1.02 -13.94 5.66
C ILE A 147 0.57 -15.13 4.81
N ALA A 148 0.64 -16.32 5.41
CA ALA A 148 0.13 -17.57 4.83
C ALA A 148 0.74 -17.89 3.45
N LEU A 149 2.03 -17.62 3.32
CA LEU A 149 2.79 -17.98 2.12
C LEU A 149 2.94 -19.51 2.04
N PRO A 150 3.15 -20.10 0.85
CA PRO A 150 3.12 -21.55 0.67
C PRO A 150 4.22 -22.30 1.42
N ASP A 151 5.33 -21.63 1.75
CA ASP A 151 6.41 -22.16 2.58
C ASP A 151 6.21 -21.93 4.08
N GLY A 152 5.04 -21.40 4.47
CA GLY A 152 4.68 -21.10 5.86
C GLY A 152 5.26 -19.78 6.39
N SER A 153 5.98 -19.02 5.57
CA SER A 153 6.56 -17.73 5.95
C SER A 153 5.54 -16.57 5.89
N SER A 154 6.01 -15.39 6.30
CA SER A 154 5.34 -14.10 6.11
C SER A 154 6.36 -13.07 5.66
N GLU A 155 5.92 -12.05 4.93
CA GLU A 155 6.78 -10.98 4.45
C GLU A 155 6.15 -9.60 4.73
N ALA A 156 6.98 -8.59 4.92
CA ALA A 156 6.56 -7.20 4.91
C ALA A 156 6.93 -6.58 3.56
N VAL A 157 6.00 -5.86 2.96
CA VAL A 157 6.21 -5.12 1.71
C VAL A 157 5.92 -3.64 1.91
N ILE A 158 6.61 -2.76 1.19
CA ILE A 158 6.39 -1.31 1.24
C ILE A 158 6.36 -0.69 -0.14
N THR A 159 5.83 0.52 -0.25
CA THR A 159 6.03 1.38 -1.44
C THR A 159 7.52 1.63 -1.67
N PRO A 160 8.01 1.55 -2.92
CA PRO A 160 9.42 1.73 -3.25
C PRO A 160 9.95 3.08 -2.77
N GLU A 161 11.27 3.14 -2.58
CA GLU A 161 11.94 4.39 -2.28
C GLU A 161 11.66 5.46 -3.35
N PRO A 162 11.60 6.75 -2.97
CA PRO A 162 11.19 7.88 -3.81
C PRO A 162 11.85 7.94 -5.20
N THR A 163 13.12 7.56 -5.27
CA THR A 163 13.93 7.57 -6.50
C THR A 163 13.43 6.58 -7.56
N THR A 164 12.84 5.45 -7.13
CA THR A 164 12.28 4.44 -8.03
C THR A 164 10.98 4.91 -8.68
N ILE A 165 10.14 5.64 -7.94
CA ILE A 165 8.86 6.19 -8.46
C ILE A 165 9.12 7.33 -9.45
N ALA A 166 10.09 8.21 -9.16
CA ALA A 166 10.45 9.31 -10.06
C ALA A 166 11.00 8.81 -11.41
N LEU A 167 11.73 7.70 -11.43
CA LEU A 167 12.30 7.13 -12.67
C LEU A 167 11.21 6.57 -13.61
N LEU A 168 10.12 6.02 -13.06
CA LEU A 168 8.97 5.55 -13.84
C LEU A 168 8.18 6.72 -14.46
N GLY A 169 8.04 7.84 -13.73
CA GLY A 169 7.39 9.05 -14.25
C GLY A 169 8.17 9.75 -15.37
N LEU A 170 9.51 9.79 -15.26
CA LEU A 170 10.38 10.41 -16.28
C LEU A 170 10.58 9.53 -17.52
N GLY A 171 10.50 8.20 -17.39
CA GLY A 171 10.55 7.26 -18.51
C GLY A 171 9.40 7.46 -19.52
N ALA A 172 8.19 7.78 -19.05
CA ALA A 172 7.05 8.05 -19.92
C ALA A 172 7.21 9.36 -20.72
N ILE A 173 7.81 10.39 -20.12
CA ILE A 173 7.99 11.72 -20.76
C ILE A 173 9.07 11.66 -21.85
N THR A 174 10.14 10.88 -21.65
CA THR A 174 11.20 10.71 -22.68
C THR A 174 10.73 9.93 -23.91
N LEU A 175 9.84 8.94 -23.74
CA LEU A 175 9.24 8.19 -24.84
C LEU A 175 8.21 9.01 -25.65
N LEU A 176 7.47 9.91 -25.01
CA LEU A 176 6.49 10.77 -25.68
C LEU A 176 7.15 11.89 -26.52
N LYS A 177 8.37 12.32 -26.16
CA LYS A 177 9.09 13.38 -26.90
C LYS A 177 9.70 12.91 -28.23
N ARG A 178 9.70 11.60 -28.52
CA ARG A 178 10.26 11.02 -29.76
C ARG A 178 9.27 10.89 -30.93
N ARG A 179 8.02 11.38 -30.80
CA ARG A 179 6.98 11.27 -31.85
C ARG A 179 6.55 12.61 -32.47
N ARG A 180 7.48 13.54 -32.64
CA ARG A 180 7.34 14.66 -33.59
C ARG A 180 8.69 14.96 -34.21
N ILE A 181 8.97 14.28 -35.33
CA ILE A 181 9.72 14.73 -36.52
C ILE A 181 9.55 13.60 -37.55
N ALA A 182 8.62 13.79 -38.48
CA ALA A 182 8.56 13.27 -39.84
C ALA A 182 7.37 13.95 -40.53
#